data_AF-A0A7Y4CUF4-F1
#
_entry.id   AF-A0A7Y4CUF4-F1
#
_cell.length_a   1.000
_cell.length_b   1.000
_cell.length_c   1.000
_cell.angle_alpha   90.00
_cell.angle_beta   90.00
_cell.angle_gamma   90.00
#
_symmetry.space_group_name_H-M   'P 1'
#
loop_
_entity.id
_entity.type
_entity.pdbx_description
1 polymer ?
#
loop_
_entity_poly.entity_id
_entity_poly.type
_entity_poly.pdbx_seq_one_letter_code
_entity_poly.pdbx_strand_id
1 'polypeptide(L)'
;MEFYNEIFTKAGFLIPPYITNQDLNNIANVLKKKEALEIEDYLKHIYSEQNLASMVRGLYPDVPYINEYKDIISESIEAHFIGLDHIAVAGLMPVIEGVGMKLVDVWGIERERSTSNRKGVIALFSELAEKCKEHVITNNLGNVKAITASIDVFEYFLKNNFYVRSSSYKHSDKTNRHGISHGSYNDNDYGIPLNFYKTIGAVDFLCFIISLREPISFFAPSRTDESRQLAKLYQLCSVYSRLRGHF
;
A
#
# COMPACT_ATOMS: atom_id res chain seq x y z
N MET A 1 18.78 7.96 2.59
CA MET A 1 17.92 6.88 2.05
C MET A 1 18.16 5.56 2.76
N GLU A 2 19.41 5.08 2.88
CA GLU A 2 19.72 3.83 3.63
C GLU A 2 19.11 3.78 5.03
N PHE A 3 19.13 4.91 5.76
CA PHE A 3 18.48 5.04 7.07
C PHE A 3 16.97 4.72 7.05
N TYR A 4 16.21 5.24 6.07
CA TYR A 4 14.78 4.95 5.96
C TYR A 4 14.56 3.51 5.53
N ASN A 5 15.37 2.99 4.60
CA ASN A 5 15.22 1.62 4.12
C ASN A 5 15.32 0.62 5.28
N GLU A 6 16.33 0.74 6.12
CA GLU A 6 16.52 -0.17 7.26
C GLU A 6 15.36 -0.07 8.26
N ILE A 7 14.89 1.13 8.57
CA ILE A 7 13.83 1.36 9.56
C ILE A 7 12.50 0.78 9.08
N PHE A 8 12.09 1.09 7.86
CA PHE A 8 10.80 0.65 7.31
C PHE A 8 10.78 -0.85 7.06
N THR A 9 11.86 -1.43 6.50
CA THR A 9 11.96 -2.89 6.30
C THR A 9 11.93 -3.67 7.60
N LYS A 10 12.66 -3.23 8.64
CA LYS A 10 12.62 -3.87 9.98
C LYS A 10 11.24 -3.79 10.63
N ALA A 11 10.48 -2.73 10.36
CA ALA A 11 9.14 -2.56 10.89
C ALA A 11 8.06 -3.30 10.07
N GLY A 12 8.40 -3.83 8.90
CA GLY A 12 7.43 -4.48 8.01
C GLY A 12 6.49 -3.49 7.32
N PHE A 13 7.02 -2.31 6.99
CA PHE A 13 6.32 -1.25 6.26
C PHE A 13 6.99 -0.94 4.93
N LEU A 14 6.20 -0.46 3.99
CA LEU A 14 6.66 0.27 2.82
C LEU A 14 6.81 1.75 3.14
N ILE A 15 7.60 2.49 2.35
CA ILE A 15 7.61 3.96 2.40
C ILE A 15 6.36 4.47 1.67
N PRO A 16 5.39 5.09 2.35
CA PRO A 16 4.17 5.55 1.68
C PRO A 16 4.52 6.56 0.59
N PRO A 17 3.97 6.42 -0.63
CA PRO A 17 4.07 7.48 -1.62
C PRO A 17 3.14 8.65 -1.24
N TYR A 18 3.28 9.77 -1.95
CA TYR A 18 2.39 10.93 -1.79
C TYR A 18 2.39 11.62 -0.42
N ILE A 19 3.41 11.37 0.41
CA ILE A 19 3.61 12.04 1.70
C ILE A 19 4.67 13.13 1.62
N THR A 20 4.67 14.05 2.59
CA THR A 20 5.72 15.06 2.70
C THR A 20 6.99 14.48 3.33
N ASN A 21 8.13 15.16 3.12
CA ASN A 21 9.38 14.82 3.83
C ASN A 21 9.23 14.96 5.35
N GLN A 22 8.32 15.81 5.84
CA GLN A 22 8.04 15.95 7.26
C GLN A 22 7.33 14.69 7.79
N ASP A 23 6.31 14.20 7.08
CA ASP A 23 5.61 12.96 7.44
C ASP A 23 6.56 11.76 7.44
N LEU A 24 7.40 11.65 6.40
CA LEU A 24 8.40 10.59 6.30
C LEU A 24 9.35 10.57 7.52
N ASN A 25 9.83 11.75 7.93
CA ASN A 25 10.69 11.90 9.10
C ASN A 25 9.97 11.53 10.39
N ASN A 26 8.72 11.95 10.56
CA ASN A 26 7.92 11.64 11.74
C ASN A 26 7.69 10.13 11.88
N ILE A 27 7.29 9.45 10.80
CA ILE A 27 7.11 7.99 10.80
C ILE A 27 8.44 7.29 11.12
N ALA A 28 9.54 7.70 10.47
CA ALA A 28 10.84 7.08 10.70
C ALA A 28 11.31 7.21 12.17
N ASN A 29 11.04 8.34 12.81
CA ASN A 29 11.37 8.57 14.21
C ASN A 29 10.56 7.66 15.15
N VAL A 30 9.27 7.49 14.90
CA VAL A 30 8.39 6.61 15.68
C VAL A 30 8.80 5.14 15.52
N LEU A 31 9.05 4.72 14.28
CA LEU A 31 9.52 3.36 13.99
C LEU A 31 10.86 3.05 14.67
N LYS A 32 11.76 4.03 14.74
CA LYS A 32 13.04 3.90 15.44
C LYS A 32 12.87 3.67 16.94
N LYS A 33 11.88 4.33 17.56
CA LYS A 33 11.56 4.16 18.99
C LYS A 33 10.73 2.92 19.29
N LYS A 34 10.18 2.24 18.26
CA LYS A 34 9.30 1.06 18.35
C LYS A 34 7.98 1.35 19.10
N GLU A 35 7.48 2.56 18.99
CA GLU A 35 6.23 2.99 19.61
C GLU A 35 5.06 2.67 18.68
N ALA A 36 4.59 1.42 18.69
CA ALA A 36 3.62 0.89 17.74
C ALA A 36 2.24 1.59 17.77
N LEU A 37 1.81 2.12 18.93
CA LEU A 37 0.57 2.90 19.02
C LEU A 37 0.72 4.26 18.33
N GLU A 38 1.89 4.88 18.39
CA GLU A 38 2.11 6.19 17.79
C GLU A 38 2.13 6.14 16.26
N ILE A 39 2.55 5.03 15.64
CA ILE A 39 2.58 4.95 14.17
C ILE A 39 1.16 4.92 13.58
N GLU A 40 0.21 4.29 14.25
CA GLU A 40 -1.17 4.25 13.77
C GLU A 40 -1.77 5.65 13.69
N ASP A 41 -1.49 6.51 14.67
CA ASP A 41 -1.94 7.90 14.69
C ASP A 41 -1.36 8.72 13.52
N TYR A 42 -0.07 8.54 13.21
CA TYR A 42 0.55 9.21 12.05
C TYR A 42 -0.04 8.68 10.73
N LEU A 43 -0.23 7.37 10.60
CA LEU A 43 -0.81 6.78 9.40
C LEU A 43 -2.27 7.20 9.21
N LYS A 44 -3.03 7.35 10.30
CA LYS A 44 -4.39 7.89 10.27
C LYS A 44 -4.44 9.32 9.73
N HIS A 45 -3.42 10.13 10.02
CA HIS A 45 -3.32 11.48 9.44
C HIS A 45 -3.06 11.43 7.92
N ILE A 46 -2.13 10.56 7.49
CA ILE A 46 -1.77 10.37 6.08
C ILE A 46 -2.95 9.81 5.29
N TYR A 47 -3.58 8.76 5.80
CA TYR A 47 -4.74 8.08 5.23
C TYR A 47 -6.06 8.58 5.82
N SER A 48 -6.16 9.89 6.06
CA SER A 48 -7.37 10.53 6.58
C SER A 48 -8.53 10.49 5.58
N GLU A 49 -9.75 10.73 6.07
CA GLU A 49 -10.97 10.80 5.25
C GLU A 49 -10.80 11.76 4.06
N GLN A 50 -10.14 12.89 4.29
CA GLN A 50 -9.93 13.92 3.26
C GLN A 50 -8.94 13.47 2.19
N ASN A 51 -7.86 12.80 2.59
CA ASN A 51 -6.81 12.38 1.67
C ASN A 51 -7.29 11.19 0.85
N LEU A 52 -7.86 10.16 1.49
CA LEU A 52 -8.41 8.99 0.78
C LEU A 52 -9.58 9.36 -0.14
N ALA A 53 -10.48 10.25 0.27
CA ALA A 53 -11.54 10.71 -0.62
C ALA A 53 -11.00 11.44 -1.86
N SER A 54 -9.87 12.16 -1.72
CA SER A 54 -9.21 12.82 -2.85
C SER A 54 -8.53 11.80 -3.77
N MET A 55 -7.97 10.71 -3.22
CA MET A 55 -7.46 9.59 -4.02
C MET A 55 -8.58 8.90 -4.80
N VAL A 56 -9.73 8.62 -4.17
CA VAL A 56 -10.88 7.94 -4.78
C VAL A 56 -11.55 8.77 -5.87
N ARG A 57 -11.66 10.09 -5.68
CA ARG A 57 -12.30 10.98 -6.68
C ARG A 57 -11.33 11.57 -7.69
N GLY A 58 -10.04 11.54 -7.41
CA GLY A 58 -8.99 12.07 -8.28
C GLY A 58 -8.16 10.96 -8.91
N LEU A 59 -7.20 10.42 -8.17
CA LEU A 59 -6.15 9.60 -8.75
C LEU A 59 -6.63 8.21 -9.21
N TYR A 60 -7.29 7.42 -8.36
CA TYR A 60 -7.59 6.02 -8.69
C TYR A 60 -8.43 5.81 -9.97
N PRO A 61 -9.44 6.65 -10.29
CA PRO A 61 -10.19 6.54 -11.55
C PRO A 61 -9.36 6.77 -12.82
N ASP A 62 -8.27 7.54 -12.71
CA ASP A 62 -7.49 8.01 -13.85
C ASP A 62 -6.19 7.21 -14.05
N VAL A 63 -5.75 6.45 -13.04
CA VAL A 63 -4.55 5.62 -13.13
C VAL A 63 -4.87 4.30 -13.86
N PRO A 64 -4.17 3.99 -14.97
CA PRO A 64 -4.37 2.73 -15.69
C PRO A 64 -4.22 1.51 -14.80
N TYR A 65 -5.02 0.46 -15.05
CA TYR A 65 -5.06 -0.80 -14.30
C TYR A 65 -5.62 -0.69 -12.87
N ILE A 66 -5.35 0.41 -12.16
CA ILE A 66 -5.95 0.75 -10.86
C ILE A 66 -7.44 1.07 -11.05
N ASN A 67 -7.78 1.82 -12.10
CA ASN A 67 -9.14 2.24 -12.40
C ASN A 67 -10.13 1.07 -12.62
N GLU A 68 -9.63 -0.11 -12.99
CA GLU A 68 -10.42 -1.34 -13.10
C GLU A 68 -10.84 -1.91 -11.74
N TYR A 69 -10.20 -1.48 -10.65
CA TYR A 69 -10.49 -1.87 -9.28
C TYR A 69 -11.04 -0.72 -8.43
N LYS A 70 -11.37 0.43 -9.04
CA LYS A 70 -11.77 1.66 -8.32
C LYS A 70 -12.94 1.45 -7.35
N ASP A 71 -13.87 0.58 -7.70
CA ASP A 71 -15.05 0.30 -6.87
C ASP A 71 -14.65 -0.54 -5.65
N ILE A 72 -13.88 -1.61 -5.85
CA ILE A 72 -13.33 -2.45 -4.75
C ILE A 72 -12.47 -1.60 -3.80
N ILE A 73 -11.64 -0.71 -4.34
CA ILE A 73 -10.82 0.21 -3.54
C ILE A 73 -11.72 1.16 -2.73
N SER A 74 -12.71 1.78 -3.37
CA SER A 74 -13.66 2.69 -2.70
C SER A 74 -14.45 2.00 -1.58
N GLU A 75 -14.95 0.79 -1.84
CA GLU A 75 -15.68 -0.03 -0.88
C GLU A 75 -14.78 -0.47 0.29
N SER A 76 -13.53 -0.81 0.02
CA SER A 76 -12.56 -1.17 1.06
C SER A 76 -12.23 0.02 1.96
N ILE A 77 -12.11 1.22 1.40
CA ILE A 77 -11.90 2.46 2.17
C ILE A 77 -13.13 2.78 3.02
N GLU A 78 -14.34 2.61 2.47
CA GLU A 78 -15.57 2.80 3.24
C GLU A 78 -15.68 1.78 4.39
N ALA A 79 -15.37 0.51 4.12
CA ALA A 79 -15.33 -0.55 5.13
C ALA A 79 -14.38 -0.19 6.27
N HIS A 80 -13.18 0.33 5.97
CA HIS A 80 -12.24 0.81 6.97
C HIS A 80 -12.87 1.89 7.86
N PHE A 81 -13.48 2.93 7.29
CA PHE A 81 -14.10 4.00 8.07
C PHE A 81 -15.32 3.53 8.87
N ILE A 82 -16.03 2.49 8.44
CA ILE A 82 -17.12 1.85 9.20
C ILE A 82 -16.60 0.90 10.31
N GLY A 83 -15.28 0.66 10.39
CA GLY A 83 -14.65 -0.25 11.36
C GLY A 83 -14.72 -1.72 10.96
N LEU A 84 -14.88 -2.02 9.67
CA LEU A 84 -14.86 -3.36 9.08
C LEU A 84 -13.48 -3.67 8.50
N ASP A 85 -12.43 -3.54 9.32
CA ASP A 85 -11.03 -3.62 8.86
C ASP A 85 -10.66 -4.99 8.25
N HIS A 86 -11.21 -6.11 8.72
CA HIS A 86 -11.01 -7.41 8.08
C HIS A 86 -11.46 -7.39 6.62
N ILE A 87 -12.61 -6.78 6.35
CA ILE A 87 -13.19 -6.67 5.01
C ILE A 87 -12.39 -5.68 4.17
N ALA A 88 -12.02 -4.54 4.73
CA ALA A 88 -11.19 -3.53 4.06
C ALA A 88 -9.87 -4.14 3.56
N VAL A 89 -9.18 -4.87 4.43
CA VAL A 89 -7.90 -5.51 4.11
C VAL A 89 -8.08 -6.63 3.09
N ALA A 90 -9.06 -7.51 3.30
CA ALA A 90 -9.32 -8.63 2.41
C ALA A 90 -9.72 -8.16 1.00
N GLY A 91 -10.43 -7.04 0.89
CA GLY A 91 -10.81 -6.42 -0.39
C GLY A 91 -9.62 -5.85 -1.16
N LEU A 92 -8.63 -5.26 -0.49
CA LEU A 92 -7.45 -4.67 -1.15
C LEU A 92 -6.39 -5.70 -1.58
N MET A 93 -6.34 -6.88 -0.94
CA MET A 93 -5.38 -7.93 -1.32
C MET A 93 -5.43 -8.36 -2.79
N PRO A 94 -6.60 -8.72 -3.37
CA PRO A 94 -6.69 -9.07 -4.78
C PRO A 94 -6.39 -7.87 -5.69
N VAL A 95 -6.61 -6.62 -5.25
CA VAL A 95 -6.24 -5.42 -6.01
C VAL A 95 -4.73 -5.33 -6.18
N ILE A 96 -3.97 -5.49 -5.09
CA ILE A 96 -2.50 -5.45 -5.10
C ILE A 96 -1.93 -6.52 -6.04
N GLU A 97 -2.43 -7.75 -5.95
CA GLU A 97 -1.99 -8.85 -6.80
C GLU A 97 -2.40 -8.64 -8.26
N GLY A 98 -3.67 -8.30 -8.51
CA GLY A 98 -4.21 -8.12 -9.85
C GLY A 98 -3.55 -6.97 -10.62
N VAL A 99 -3.33 -5.82 -9.97
CA VAL A 99 -2.62 -4.69 -10.57
C VAL A 99 -1.15 -5.02 -10.81
N GLY A 100 -0.47 -5.63 -9.83
CA GLY A 100 0.93 -6.01 -9.98
C GLY A 100 1.15 -7.05 -11.09
N MET A 101 0.23 -7.99 -11.28
CA MET A 101 0.28 -8.95 -12.39
C MET A 101 0.07 -8.30 -13.76
N LYS A 102 -0.78 -7.26 -13.86
CA LYS A 102 -0.90 -6.47 -15.10
C LYS A 102 0.38 -5.71 -15.39
N LEU A 103 1.01 -5.14 -14.36
CA LEU A 103 2.30 -4.47 -14.50
C LEU A 103 3.39 -5.43 -15.00
N VAL A 104 3.41 -6.67 -14.51
CA VAL A 104 4.33 -7.70 -15.03
C VAL A 104 4.20 -7.85 -16.54
N ASP A 105 2.98 -7.91 -17.07
CA ASP A 105 2.74 -8.03 -18.50
C ASP A 105 3.16 -6.77 -19.27
N VAL A 106 2.80 -5.58 -18.77
CA VAL A 106 3.09 -4.27 -19.40
C VAL A 106 4.59 -3.96 -19.43
N TRP A 107 5.34 -4.47 -18.46
CA TRP A 107 6.79 -4.37 -18.39
C TRP A 107 7.51 -5.50 -19.15
N GLY A 108 6.75 -6.36 -19.84
CA GLY A 108 7.28 -7.42 -20.69
C GLY A 108 8.07 -8.47 -19.91
N ILE A 109 7.63 -8.77 -18.68
CA ILE A 109 8.27 -9.78 -17.82
C ILE A 109 7.69 -11.14 -18.17
N GLU A 110 8.56 -12.07 -18.54
CA GLU A 110 8.15 -13.41 -18.95
C GLU A 110 7.76 -14.27 -17.74
N ARG A 111 6.49 -14.68 -17.71
CA ARG A 111 5.94 -15.52 -16.63
C ARG A 111 6.59 -16.91 -16.55
N GLU A 112 7.13 -17.40 -17.67
CA GLU A 112 7.68 -18.75 -17.82
C GLU A 112 9.20 -18.86 -17.52
N ARG A 113 9.91 -17.72 -17.41
CA ARG A 113 11.38 -17.68 -17.27
C ARG A 113 11.91 -17.30 -15.88
N SER A 114 11.17 -17.54 -14.79
CA SER A 114 11.81 -17.53 -13.47
C SER A 114 12.71 -18.76 -13.31
N THR A 115 13.93 -18.64 -13.84
CA THR A 115 15.08 -19.55 -13.68
C THR A 115 15.75 -19.37 -12.32
N SER A 116 15.29 -18.40 -11.52
CA SER A 116 15.72 -18.24 -10.14
C SER A 116 15.11 -19.34 -9.26
N ASN A 117 15.78 -19.74 -8.19
CA ASN A 117 15.26 -20.66 -7.16
C ASN A 117 13.97 -20.16 -6.44
N ARG A 118 13.33 -19.09 -6.95
CA ARG A 118 12.06 -18.53 -6.48
C ARG A 118 11.00 -18.74 -7.59
N LYS A 119 10.06 -19.65 -7.36
CA LYS A 119 8.89 -19.83 -8.25
C LYS A 119 7.72 -18.97 -7.75
N GLY A 120 6.91 -18.45 -8.68
CA GLY A 120 5.63 -17.78 -8.37
C GLY A 120 5.69 -16.25 -8.28
N VAL A 121 4.61 -15.66 -7.78
CA VAL A 121 4.33 -14.20 -7.78
C VAL A 121 5.49 -13.36 -7.23
N ILE A 122 6.18 -13.81 -6.19
CA ILE A 122 7.33 -13.09 -5.59
C ILE A 122 8.44 -12.83 -6.62
N ALA A 123 8.73 -13.80 -7.49
CA ALA A 123 9.81 -13.66 -8.47
C ALA A 123 9.47 -12.60 -9.53
N LEU A 124 8.21 -12.60 -9.99
CA LEU A 124 7.72 -11.63 -10.96
C LEU A 124 7.73 -10.21 -10.41
N PHE A 125 7.35 -10.02 -9.15
CA PHE A 125 7.38 -8.72 -8.50
C PHE A 125 8.81 -8.23 -8.21
N SER A 126 9.75 -9.14 -7.89
CA SER A 126 11.18 -8.80 -7.80
C SER A 126 11.71 -8.33 -9.15
N GLU A 127 11.40 -9.04 -10.25
CA GLU A 127 11.84 -8.63 -11.59
C GLU A 127 11.20 -7.30 -12.02
N LEU A 128 9.93 -7.07 -11.65
CA LEU A 128 9.25 -5.79 -11.86
C LEU A 128 9.97 -4.66 -11.10
N ALA A 129 10.33 -4.87 -9.84
CA ALA A 129 11.08 -3.89 -9.05
C ALA A 129 12.42 -3.54 -9.71
N GLU A 130 13.17 -4.54 -10.19
CA GLU A 130 14.44 -4.31 -10.91
C GLU A 130 14.24 -3.50 -12.19
N LYS A 131 13.30 -3.89 -13.07
CA LYS A 131 13.01 -3.13 -14.29
C LYS A 131 12.56 -1.70 -14.02
N CYS A 132 11.75 -1.49 -12.98
CA CYS A 132 11.34 -0.14 -12.56
C CYS A 132 12.54 0.70 -12.13
N LYS A 133 13.47 0.13 -11.34
CA LYS A 133 14.70 0.82 -10.93
C LYS A 133 15.60 1.15 -12.12
N GLU A 134 15.82 0.20 -13.02
CA GLU A 134 16.57 0.42 -14.26
C GLU A 134 15.98 1.58 -15.06
N HIS A 135 14.66 1.58 -15.26
CA HIS A 135 13.97 2.64 -15.98
C HIS A 135 14.16 4.01 -15.33
N VAL A 136 14.05 4.10 -14.00
CA VAL A 136 14.27 5.34 -13.23
C VAL A 136 15.71 5.84 -13.39
N ILE A 137 16.70 4.95 -13.35
CA ILE A 137 18.12 5.29 -13.50
C ILE A 137 18.41 5.75 -14.93
N THR A 138 18.00 4.97 -15.94
CA THR A 138 18.28 5.25 -17.35
C THR A 138 17.65 6.57 -17.81
N ASN A 139 16.44 6.88 -17.34
CA ASN A 139 15.72 8.10 -17.73
C ASN A 139 15.92 9.26 -16.73
N ASN A 140 16.71 9.06 -15.68
CA ASN A 140 16.98 10.04 -14.62
C ASN A 140 15.69 10.67 -14.05
N LEU A 141 14.72 9.82 -13.70
CA LEU A 141 13.40 10.26 -13.25
C LEU A 141 13.48 10.80 -11.81
N GLY A 142 13.14 12.08 -11.63
CA GLY A 142 13.05 12.72 -10.31
C GLY A 142 14.30 12.54 -9.44
N ASN A 143 14.10 12.25 -8.16
CA ASN A 143 15.19 11.89 -7.26
C ASN A 143 15.49 10.39 -7.36
N VAL A 144 16.33 10.01 -8.32
CA VAL A 144 16.70 8.62 -8.62
C VAL A 144 17.02 7.83 -7.35
N LYS A 145 17.89 8.37 -6.47
CA LYS A 145 18.30 7.69 -5.22
C LYS A 145 17.13 7.45 -4.26
N ALA A 146 16.20 8.38 -4.17
CA ALA A 146 15.05 8.25 -3.29
C ALA A 146 14.03 7.26 -3.83
N ILE A 147 13.80 7.30 -5.15
CA ILE A 147 12.84 6.44 -5.83
C ILE A 147 13.31 4.99 -5.84
N THR A 148 14.56 4.72 -6.23
CA THR A 148 15.09 3.34 -6.25
C THR A 148 15.09 2.72 -4.86
N ALA A 149 15.49 3.49 -3.84
CA ALA A 149 15.42 3.06 -2.45
C ALA A 149 13.99 2.76 -1.99
N SER A 150 12.99 3.56 -2.40
CA SER A 150 11.59 3.30 -2.07
C SER A 150 11.08 2.02 -2.75
N ILE A 151 11.49 1.77 -4.00
CA ILE A 151 11.18 0.53 -4.73
C ILE A 151 11.81 -0.69 -4.02
N ASP A 152 13.05 -0.58 -3.54
CA ASP A 152 13.70 -1.66 -2.76
C ASP A 152 12.92 -2.00 -1.48
N VAL A 153 12.43 -0.99 -0.76
CA VAL A 153 11.61 -1.19 0.45
C VAL A 153 10.27 -1.82 0.11
N PHE A 154 9.64 -1.40 -0.99
CA PHE A 154 8.39 -2.00 -1.46
C PHE A 154 8.58 -3.47 -1.87
N GLU A 155 9.63 -3.80 -2.62
CA GLU A 155 9.98 -5.18 -2.96
C GLU A 155 10.20 -6.02 -1.69
N TYR A 156 10.95 -5.47 -0.72
CA TYR A 156 11.18 -6.13 0.55
C TYR A 156 9.86 -6.42 1.29
N PHE A 157 8.96 -5.43 1.38
CA PHE A 157 7.64 -5.59 1.99
C PHE A 157 6.85 -6.71 1.32
N LEU A 158 6.78 -6.72 -0.02
CA LEU A 158 6.03 -7.75 -0.74
C LEU A 158 6.59 -9.15 -0.48
N LYS A 159 7.92 -9.29 -0.50
CA LYS A 159 8.60 -10.58 -0.35
C LYS A 159 8.58 -11.12 1.09
N ASN A 160 8.81 -10.26 2.07
CA ASN A 160 9.05 -10.67 3.46
C ASN A 160 7.84 -10.48 4.37
N ASN A 161 6.82 -9.75 3.92
CA ASN A 161 5.62 -9.48 4.70
C ASN A 161 4.37 -9.93 3.94
N PHE A 162 4.13 -9.42 2.73
CA PHE A 162 2.86 -9.62 2.06
C PHE A 162 2.67 -11.06 1.53
N TYR A 163 3.64 -11.60 0.78
CA TYR A 163 3.56 -12.92 0.15
C TYR A 163 4.33 -14.04 0.87
N VAL A 164 5.00 -13.72 1.98
CA VAL A 164 5.71 -14.74 2.77
C VAL A 164 4.71 -15.80 3.27
N ARG A 165 5.16 -17.04 3.48
CA ARG A 165 4.33 -18.05 4.15
C ARG A 165 3.93 -17.57 5.54
N SER A 166 2.69 -17.85 5.94
CA SER A 166 2.12 -17.39 7.22
C SER A 166 2.94 -17.84 8.43
N SER A 167 3.47 -19.06 8.39
CA SER A 167 4.37 -19.61 9.41
C SER A 167 5.70 -18.85 9.56
N SER A 168 6.05 -18.03 8.59
CA SER A 168 7.30 -17.26 8.52
C SER A 168 7.08 -15.75 8.67
N TYR A 169 5.83 -15.30 8.86
CA TYR A 169 5.53 -13.90 9.11
C TYR A 169 5.93 -13.48 10.52
N LYS A 170 6.72 -12.41 10.65
CA LYS A 170 7.41 -12.04 11.89
C LYS A 170 6.68 -11.02 12.76
N HIS A 171 5.75 -10.26 12.19
CA HIS A 171 5.09 -9.16 12.92
C HIS A 171 3.80 -9.63 13.59
N SER A 172 3.42 -8.96 14.67
CA SER A 172 2.22 -9.28 15.44
C SER A 172 0.93 -8.89 14.73
N ASP A 173 0.96 -7.92 13.82
CA ASP A 173 -0.24 -7.43 13.10
C ASP A 173 -0.76 -8.40 12.03
N LYS A 174 0.00 -9.43 11.67
CA LYS A 174 -0.38 -10.45 10.67
C LYS A 174 -0.88 -9.90 9.32
N THR A 175 -0.43 -8.71 8.88
CA THR A 175 -0.69 -8.20 7.52
C THR A 175 0.04 -9.04 6.48
N ASN A 176 -0.54 -10.17 6.09
CA ASN A 176 0.05 -11.16 5.20
C ASN A 176 -1.03 -11.82 4.34
N ARG A 177 -0.89 -11.69 3.02
CA ARG A 177 -1.86 -12.18 2.04
C ARG A 177 -2.07 -13.68 2.12
N HIS A 178 -0.99 -14.46 2.27
CA HIS A 178 -1.13 -15.91 2.37
C HIS A 178 -2.00 -16.32 3.56
N GLY A 179 -1.75 -15.76 4.75
CA GLY A 179 -2.49 -16.15 5.95
C GLY A 179 -3.92 -15.67 5.96
N ILE A 180 -4.18 -14.44 5.50
CA ILE A 180 -5.52 -13.88 5.41
C ILE A 180 -6.35 -14.65 4.36
N SER A 181 -5.82 -14.84 3.15
CA SER A 181 -6.57 -15.50 2.08
C SER A 181 -6.81 -17.01 2.31
N HIS A 182 -5.98 -17.67 3.11
CA HIS A 182 -6.14 -19.10 3.42
C HIS A 182 -6.73 -19.36 4.81
N GLY A 183 -7.23 -18.33 5.50
CA GLY A 183 -7.87 -18.50 6.81
C GLY A 183 -6.93 -19.03 7.90
N SER A 184 -5.62 -18.76 7.78
CA SER A 184 -4.63 -19.14 8.81
C SER A 184 -4.66 -18.22 10.03
N TYR A 185 -5.39 -17.10 9.94
CA TYR A 185 -5.54 -16.09 10.98
C TYR A 185 -7.01 -15.93 11.35
N ASN A 186 -7.28 -15.69 12.63
CA ASN A 186 -8.61 -15.42 13.17
C ASN A 186 -8.84 -13.92 13.40
N ASP A 187 -10.01 -13.56 13.93
CA ASP A 187 -10.44 -12.16 14.13
C ASP A 187 -9.52 -11.36 15.06
N ASN A 188 -8.78 -12.02 15.96
CA ASN A 188 -7.82 -11.35 16.87
C ASN A 188 -6.41 -11.21 16.27
N ASP A 189 -6.13 -11.88 15.15
CA ASP A 189 -4.80 -11.90 14.54
C ASP A 189 -4.58 -10.71 13.60
N TYR A 190 -5.63 -10.25 12.91
CA TYR A 190 -5.62 -9.12 11.99
C TYR A 190 -6.97 -8.40 12.02
N GLY A 191 -7.13 -7.33 11.26
CA GLY A 191 -8.36 -6.53 11.21
C GLY A 191 -8.31 -5.33 12.15
N ILE A 192 -7.13 -4.72 12.26
CA ILE A 192 -6.94 -3.41 12.89
C ILE A 192 -6.59 -2.37 11.81
N PRO A 193 -6.77 -1.06 12.08
CA PRO A 193 -6.46 0.02 11.13
C PRO A 193 -5.05 -0.08 10.51
N LEU A 194 -4.06 -0.53 11.29
CA LEU A 194 -2.70 -0.74 10.82
C LEU A 194 -2.59 -1.68 9.61
N ASN A 195 -3.41 -2.74 9.58
CA ASN A 195 -3.45 -3.66 8.45
C ASN A 195 -3.91 -2.95 7.18
N PHE A 196 -4.99 -2.15 7.31
CA PHE A 196 -5.55 -1.38 6.21
C PHE A 196 -4.52 -0.39 5.66
N TYR A 197 -3.85 0.38 6.51
CA TYR A 197 -2.82 1.36 6.09
C TYR A 197 -1.67 0.73 5.31
N LYS A 198 -1.22 -0.47 5.71
CA LYS A 198 -0.21 -1.22 4.96
C LYS A 198 -0.72 -1.67 3.58
N THR A 199 -1.98 -2.11 3.49
CA THR A 199 -2.56 -2.55 2.22
C THR A 199 -2.92 -1.41 1.27
N ILE A 200 -3.54 -0.33 1.75
CA ILE A 200 -3.84 0.82 0.90
C ILE A 200 -2.56 1.54 0.46
N GLY A 201 -1.54 1.61 1.34
CA GLY A 201 -0.23 2.11 0.96
C GLY A 201 0.44 1.30 -0.15
N ALA A 202 0.17 -0.01 -0.23
CA ALA A 202 0.66 -0.83 -1.34
C ALA A 202 -0.08 -0.53 -2.65
N VAL A 203 -1.38 -0.27 -2.60
CA VAL A 203 -2.16 0.21 -3.76
C VAL A 203 -1.65 1.56 -4.24
N ASP A 204 -1.40 2.49 -3.32
CA ASP A 204 -0.82 3.80 -3.64
C ASP A 204 0.58 3.65 -4.26
N PHE A 205 1.40 2.73 -3.75
CA PHE A 205 2.73 2.49 -4.30
C PHE A 205 2.66 1.92 -5.72
N LEU A 206 1.65 1.10 -6.03
CA LEU A 206 1.41 0.66 -7.40
C LEU A 206 0.98 1.82 -8.31
N CYS A 207 0.17 2.77 -7.82
CA CYS A 207 -0.13 4.01 -8.56
C CYS A 207 1.15 4.78 -8.90
N PHE A 208 2.06 4.88 -7.92
CA PHE A 208 3.37 5.50 -8.11
C PHE A 208 4.25 4.74 -9.12
N ILE A 209 4.26 3.41 -9.12
CA ILE A 209 4.98 2.62 -10.12
C ILE A 209 4.42 2.89 -11.53
N ILE A 210 3.09 2.98 -11.67
CA ILE A 210 2.44 3.27 -12.95
C ILE A 210 2.83 4.67 -13.45
N SER A 211 2.94 5.65 -12.54
CA SER A 211 3.32 7.03 -12.90
C SER A 211 4.76 7.15 -13.43
N LEU A 212 5.61 6.13 -13.24
CA LEU A 212 6.95 6.12 -13.82
C LEU A 212 6.93 6.08 -15.35
N ARG A 213 5.90 5.51 -15.97
CA ARG A 213 5.77 5.38 -17.44
C ARG A 213 4.56 6.08 -18.03
N GLU A 214 3.49 6.23 -17.26
CA GLU A 214 2.26 6.86 -17.70
C GLU A 214 2.30 8.37 -17.44
N PRO A 215 1.67 9.20 -18.30
CA PRO A 215 1.64 10.66 -18.13
C PRO A 215 0.63 11.10 -17.06
N ILE A 216 0.75 10.54 -15.86
CA ILE A 216 -0.09 10.83 -14.68
C ILE A 216 0.71 11.54 -13.59
N SER A 217 0.01 12.18 -12.65
CA SER A 217 0.64 12.96 -11.58
C SER A 217 1.49 12.10 -10.63
N PHE A 218 2.68 12.60 -10.28
CA PHE A 218 3.53 12.08 -9.21
C PHE A 218 3.12 12.55 -7.80
N PHE A 219 2.17 13.49 -7.73
CA PHE A 219 1.71 14.12 -6.50
C PHE A 219 0.31 13.66 -6.12
N ALA A 220 0.01 13.74 -4.83
CA ALA A 220 -1.35 13.55 -4.32
C ALA A 220 -2.33 14.47 -5.06
N PRO A 221 -3.55 13.99 -5.37
CA PRO A 221 -4.57 14.79 -6.01
C PRO A 221 -5.02 15.95 -5.08
N SER A 222 -5.37 17.07 -5.70
CA SER A 222 -5.96 18.21 -4.97
C SER A 222 -7.38 17.88 -4.51
N ARG A 223 -7.84 18.57 -3.47
CA ARG A 223 -9.21 18.42 -2.96
C ARG A 223 -10.20 19.11 -3.89
N THR A 224 -11.19 18.36 -4.37
CA THR A 224 -12.32 18.88 -5.17
C THR A 224 -13.59 18.94 -4.32
N ASP A 225 -14.68 19.47 -4.86
CA ASP A 225 -15.96 19.48 -4.15
C ASP A 225 -16.53 18.07 -4.01
N GLU A 226 -16.35 17.22 -5.02
CA GLU A 226 -16.73 15.81 -4.99
C GLU A 226 -15.93 15.04 -3.94
N SER A 227 -14.61 15.29 -3.84
CA SER A 227 -13.79 14.64 -2.81
C SER A 227 -14.13 15.12 -1.40
N ARG A 228 -14.50 16.40 -1.22
CA ARG A 228 -15.00 16.93 0.05
C ARG A 228 -16.34 16.30 0.46
N GLN A 229 -17.24 16.06 -0.50
CA GLN A 229 -18.52 15.38 -0.21
C GLN A 229 -18.28 13.92 0.22
N LEU A 230 -17.42 13.20 -0.48
CA LEU A 230 -17.05 11.82 -0.10
C LEU A 230 -16.34 11.79 1.26
N ALA A 231 -15.46 12.74 1.56
CA ALA A 231 -14.82 12.84 2.87
C ALA A 231 -15.85 13.01 4.01
N LYS A 232 -16.95 13.76 3.79
CA LYS A 232 -18.04 13.86 4.77
C LYS A 232 -18.75 12.52 4.98
N LEU A 233 -18.94 11.73 3.91
CA LEU A 233 -19.48 10.38 4.04
C LEU A 233 -18.56 9.52 4.91
N TYR A 234 -17.26 9.52 4.65
CA TYR A 234 -16.28 8.79 5.47
C TYR A 234 -16.27 9.25 6.94
N GLN A 235 -16.44 10.54 7.20
CA GLN A 235 -16.59 11.04 8.57
C GLN A 235 -17.86 10.50 9.25
N LEU A 236 -18.98 10.41 8.51
CA LEU A 236 -20.21 9.79 9.01
C LEU A 236 -20.02 8.28 9.26
N CYS A 237 -19.30 7.58 8.39
CA CYS A 237 -18.90 6.19 8.59
C CYS A 237 -18.10 6.01 9.88
N SER A 238 -17.11 6.88 10.13
CA SER A 238 -16.31 6.88 11.37
C SER A 238 -17.17 7.16 12.62
N VAL A 239 -18.18 8.03 12.50
CA VAL A 239 -19.15 8.25 13.59
C VAL A 239 -20.00 7.00 13.82
N TYR A 240 -20.53 6.40 12.75
CA TYR A 240 -21.34 5.20 12.81
C TYR A 240 -20.57 4.00 13.38
N SER A 241 -19.31 3.82 13.00
CA SER A 241 -18.40 2.82 13.57
C SER A 241 -18.35 2.88 15.10
N ARG A 242 -18.19 4.10 15.66
CA ARG A 242 -18.19 4.32 17.11
C ARG A 242 -19.54 3.99 17.76
N LEU A 243 -20.65 4.24 17.05
CA LEU A 243 -22.01 3.93 17.54
C LEU A 243 -22.31 2.43 17.51
N ARG A 244 -21.74 1.70 16.55
CA ARG A 244 -21.94 0.25 16.40
C ARG A 244 -21.42 -0.54 17.61
N GLY A 245 -20.44 0.01 18.32
CA GLY A 245 -19.72 -0.70 19.39
C GLY A 245 -18.82 -1.79 18.80
N HIS A 246 -17.62 -1.95 19.36
CA HIS A 246 -16.79 -3.12 19.05
C HIS A 246 -17.58 -4.38 19.45
N PHE A 247 -18.08 -5.11 18.46
CA PHE A 247 -18.55 -6.49 18.66
C PHE A 247 -17.34 -7.39 18.89
#